data_AF-A0AB37NF07-F1
#
_entry.id   AF-A0AB37NF07-F1
#
_cell.length_a   1.000
_cell.length_b   1.000
_cell.length_c   1.000
_cell.angle_alpha   90.00
_cell.angle_beta   90.00
_cell.angle_gamma   90.00
#
_symmetry.space_group_name_H-M   'P 1'
#
loop_
_entity.id
_entity.type
_entity.pdbx_description
1 polymer ?
#
loop_
_entity_poly.entity_id
_entity_poly.type
_entity_poly.pdbx_seq_one_letter_code
_entity_poly.pdbx_strand_id
1 'polypeptide(L)' 'MTEYALYKADELLIIGTVDELAEFQKVKRETILFYATPSYRKRTSDKGLRVIRVD' A
#
# COMPACT_ATOMS: atom_id res chain seq x y z
N MET A 1 9.03 9.29 -10.12
CA MET A 1 7.59 9.60 -9.96
C MET A 1 7.12 8.52 -9.02
N THR A 2 6.87 8.82 -7.74
CA THR A 2 6.87 7.74 -6.74
C THR A 2 5.61 6.87 -6.85
N GLU A 3 5.76 5.71 -7.48
CA GLU A 3 4.71 4.73 -7.68
C GLU A 3 4.66 3.74 -6.52
N TYR A 4 3.44 3.40 -6.14
CA TYR A 4 3.12 2.50 -5.05
C TYR A 4 2.22 1.40 -5.58
N ALA A 5 2.61 0.16 -5.31
CA ALA A 5 1.82 -1.02 -5.56
C ALA A 5 1.18 -1.46 -4.25
N LEU A 6 -0.15 -1.59 -4.27
CA LEU A 6 -0.92 -2.14 -3.18
C LEU A 6 -1.18 -3.62 -3.43
N TYR A 7 -0.75 -4.44 -2.47
CA TYR A 7 -1.00 -5.86 -2.42
C TYR A 7 -1.89 -6.22 -1.24
N LYS A 8 -2.66 -7.28 -1.39
CA LYS A 8 -3.36 -7.95 -0.29
C LYS A 8 -3.03 -9.43 -0.37
N ALA A 9 -2.23 -9.89 0.59
CA ALA A 9 -1.59 -11.20 0.52
C ALA A 9 -0.75 -11.35 -0.77
N ASP A 10 -1.22 -12.16 -1.72
CA ASP A 10 -0.58 -12.40 -3.03
C ASP A 10 -1.29 -11.67 -4.19
N GLU A 11 -2.42 -11.00 -3.93
CA GLU A 11 -3.17 -10.29 -4.96
C GLU A 11 -2.70 -8.85 -5.08
N LEU A 12 -2.32 -8.45 -6.30
CA LEU A 12 -2.11 -7.06 -6.66
C LEU A 12 -3.49 -6.38 -6.83
N LEU A 13 -3.76 -5.37 -6.02
CA LEU A 13 -5.02 -4.61 -6.08
C LEU A 13 -4.92 -3.46 -7.08
N ILE A 14 -3.89 -2.63 -6.93
CA ILE A 14 -3.69 -1.43 -7.75
C ILE A 14 -2.23 -1.00 -7.70
N ILE A 15 -1.74 -0.40 -8.79
CA ILE A 15 -0.46 0.29 -8.87
C ILE A 15 -0.75 1.70 -9.34
N GLY A 16 -0.15 2.69 -8.68
CA GLY A 16 -0.33 4.09 -9.04
C GLY A 16 0.34 5.01 -8.03
N THR A 17 -0.10 6.26 -7.99
CA THR A 17 0.40 7.21 -6.99
C THR A 17 -0.29 7.04 -5.63
N VAL A 18 0.27 7.62 -4.56
CA VAL A 18 -0.34 7.59 -3.21
C VAL A 18 -1.79 8.09 -3.23
N ASP A 19 -2.08 9.10 -4.06
CA ASP A 19 -3.42 9.66 -4.20
C ASP A 19 -4.38 8.65 -4.85
N GLU A 20 -3.99 8.00 -5.94
CA GLU A 20 -4.83 6.99 -6.59
C GLU A 20 -5.10 5.79 -5.67
N LEU A 21 -4.09 5.36 -4.91
CA LEU A 21 -4.25 4.31 -3.90
C LEU A 21 -5.19 4.75 -2.77
N ALA A 22 -5.08 6.00 -2.33
CA ALA A 22 -5.91 6.58 -1.29
C ALA A 22 -7.37 6.68 -1.73
N GLU A 23 -7.63 7.12 -2.96
CA GLU A 23 -8.97 7.18 -3.55
C GLU A 23 -9.57 5.78 -3.75
N PHE A 24 -8.80 4.85 -4.32
CA PHE A 24 -9.26 3.46 -4.55
C PHE A 24 -9.65 2.78 -3.23
N GLN A 25 -8.83 2.96 -2.20
CA GLN A 25 -9.05 2.33 -0.89
C GLN A 25 -9.94 3.17 0.04
N LYS A 26 -10.34 4.38 -0.38
CA LYS A 26 -11.09 5.37 0.42
C LYS A 26 -10.43 5.68 1.77
N VAL A 27 -9.11 5.76 1.79
CA VAL A 27 -8.33 6.10 2.99
C VAL A 27 -7.54 7.37 2.76
N LYS A 28 -6.95 7.92 3.82
CA LYS A 28 -6.05 9.07 3.68
C LYS A 28 -4.71 8.63 3.11
N ARG A 29 -4.04 9.54 2.39
CA ARG A 29 -2.64 9.38 1.93
C ARG A 29 -1.68 8.95 3.05
N GLU A 30 -1.90 9.44 4.27
CA GLU A 30 -1.11 9.10 5.45
C GLU A 30 -1.24 7.63 5.83
N THR A 31 -2.43 7.04 5.62
CA THR A 31 -2.69 5.62 5.85
C THR A 31 -1.96 4.75 4.83
N ILE A 32 -1.94 5.17 3.56
CA ILE A 32 -1.17 4.47 2.51
C ILE A 32 0.33 4.51 2.81
N LEU A 33 0.85 5.66 3.23
CA LEU A 33 2.24 5.80 3.67
C LEU A 33 2.53 4.95 4.91
N PHE A 34 1.59 4.87 5.85
CA PHE A 34 1.70 3.99 7.01
C PHE A 34 1.82 2.51 6.60
N TYR A 35 1.04 2.07 5.61
CA TYR A 35 1.14 0.71 5.07
C TYR A 35 2.44 0.43 4.30
N ALA A 36 3.09 1.49 3.79
CA ALA A 36 4.42 1.38 3.18
C ALA A 36 5.54 1.26 4.23
N THR A 37 5.28 1.55 5.51
CA THR A 37 6.31 1.48 6.55
C THR A 37 6.76 0.04 6.82
N PRO A 38 8.06 -0.18 7.12
CA PRO A 38 8.60 -1.49 7.43
C PRO A 38 7.99 -2.10 8.71
N SER A 39 7.60 -1.26 9.66
CA SER A 39 6.93 -1.66 10.90
C SER A 39 5.58 -2.31 10.63
N TYR A 40 4.79 -1.75 9.72
CA TYR A 40 3.50 -2.32 9.32
C TYR A 40 3.71 -3.63 8.54
N ARG A 41 4.66 -3.64 7.59
CA ARG A 41 5.01 -4.83 6.81
C ARG A 41 5.40 -6.02 7.70
N LYS A 42 6.20 -5.79 8.75
CA LYS A 42 6.61 -6.85 9.71
C LYS A 42 5.46 -7.40 10.54
N ARG A 43 4.41 -6.61 10.77
CA ARG A 43 3.27 -6.99 11.63
C ARG A 43 2.22 -7.79 10.88
N THR A 44 2.30 -7.83 9.56
CA THR A 44 1.27 -8.35 8.67
C THR A 44 1.84 -9.47 7.80
N SER A 45 1.66 -10.71 8.24
CA SER A 45 2.23 -11.90 7.58
C SER A 45 1.25 -12.71 6.73
N ASP A 46 -0.07 -12.68 6.99
CA ASP A 46 -1.00 -13.65 6.39
C ASP A 46 -2.10 -13.06 5.48
N LYS A 47 -2.66 -11.88 5.81
CA LYS A 47 -3.84 -11.32 5.08
C LYS A 47 -3.87 -9.80 4.90
N GLY A 48 -2.89 -9.07 5.40
CA GLY A 48 -3.02 -7.61 5.42
C GLY A 48 -2.41 -6.93 4.20
N LEU A 49 -2.79 -5.66 4.09
CA LEU A 49 -2.46 -4.80 2.98
C LEU A 49 -0.98 -4.46 3.02
N ARG A 50 -0.29 -4.57 1.89
CA ARG A 50 1.11 -4.18 1.76
C ARG A 50 1.20 -3.13 0.68
N VAL A 51 1.76 -1.99 1.05
CA VAL A 51 2.14 -0.98 0.07
C VAL A 51 3.62 -1.14 -0.19
N ILE A 52 3.98 -1.36 -1.46
CA ILE A 52 5.36 -1.51 -1.92
C ILE A 52 5.64 -0.34 -2.84
N ARG A 53 6.70 0.40 -2.53
CA ARG A 53 7.18 1.45 -3.43
C ARG A 53 7.91 0.77 -4.60
N VAL A 54 7.50 1.08 -5.82
CA VAL A 54 8.05 0.49 -7.05
C VAL A 54 9.14 1.40 -7.65
N ASP A 55 9.14 2.70 -7.28
CA ASP A 55 10.08 3.75 -7.73
C ASP A 55 10.83 4.43 -6.55
#